data_AF-A0AAV8TVA5-F1
#
_entry.id   AF-A0AAV8TVA5-F1
#
_cell.length_a   1.000
_cell.length_b   1.000
_cell.length_c   1.000
_cell.angle_alpha   90.00
_cell.angle_beta   90.00
_cell.angle_gamma   90.00
#
_symmetry.space_group_name_H-M   'P 1'
#
loop_
_entity.id
_entity.type
_entity.pdbx_description
1 polymer ?
#
loop_
_entity_poly.entity_id
_entity_poly.type
_entity_poly.pdbx_seq_one_letter_code
_entity_poly.pdbx_strand_id
1 'polypeptide(L)'
;MEQACNDAEKEGISCELIDLKTLIPWDKETVEASVKKTGRLLVSHEAPVTGGFGAEISASIVERCFLRLEAPVARVCGLDTPFLWF
;
A
#
# COMPACT_ATOMS: atom_id res chain seq x y z
N MET A 1 1.20 -7.97 -8.11
CA MET A 1 2.00 -6.77 -7.82
C MET A 1 3.38 -6.81 -8.48
N GLU A 2 4.10 -7.94 -8.48
CA GLU A 2 5.39 -8.08 -9.18
C GLU A 2 5.34 -7.64 -10.66
N GLN A 3 4.32 -8.07 -11.41
CA GLN A 3 4.14 -7.64 -12.80
C GLN A 3 4.00 -6.11 -12.93
N ALA A 4 3.23 -5.47 -12.03
CA ALA A 4 3.05 -4.02 -12.04
C ALA A 4 4.37 -3.30 -11.74
N CYS A 5 5.22 -3.85 -10.87
CA CYS A 5 6.57 -3.33 -10.63
C CYS A 5 7.45 -3.45 -11.89
N ASN A 6 7.42 -4.60 -12.58
CA ASN A 6 8.19 -4.81 -13.81
C ASN A 6 7.74 -3.86 -14.94
N ASP A 7 6.45 -3.58 -15.04
CA ASP A 7 5.93 -2.64 -16.04
C ASP A 7 6.30 -1.19 -15.69
N ALA A 8 6.24 -0.82 -14.42
CA ALA A 8 6.72 0.48 -13.94
C ALA A 8 8.23 0.68 -14.18
N GLU A 9 9.04 -0.37 -14.04
CA GLU A 9 10.48 -0.32 -14.31
C GLU A 9 10.79 -0.01 -15.78
N LYS A 10 9.97 -0.51 -16.72
CA LYS A 10 10.09 -0.16 -18.16
C LYS A 10 9.85 1.32 -18.41
N GLU A 11 9.08 1.99 -17.55
CA GLU A 11 8.84 3.43 -17.57
C GLU A 11 9.88 4.21 -16.73
N GLY A 12 10.90 3.54 -16.19
CA GLY A 12 11.96 4.14 -15.38
C GLY A 12 11.56 4.40 -13.93
N ILE A 13 10.46 3.83 -13.44
CA ILE A 13 9.97 3.97 -12.07
C ILE A 13 10.47 2.79 -11.23
N SER A 14 11.26 3.07 -10.18
CA SER A 14 11.71 2.06 -9.23
C SER A 14 10.68 1.88 -8.11
N CYS A 15 10.24 0.64 -7.90
CA CYS A 15 9.22 0.28 -6.91
C CYS A 15 9.81 -0.69 -5.87
N GLU A 16 9.61 -0.39 -4.58
CA GLU A 16 9.86 -1.35 -3.50
C GLU A 16 8.57 -2.14 -3.21
N LEU A 17 8.58 -3.44 -3.55
CA LEU A 17 7.45 -4.32 -3.28
C LEU A 17 7.61 -4.98 -1.91
N ILE A 18 6.66 -4.71 -1.02
CA ILE A 18 6.62 -5.30 0.32
C ILE A 18 5.41 -6.23 0.42
N ASP A 19 5.66 -7.51 0.69
CA ASP A 19 4.64 -8.45 1.14
C ASP A 19 4.58 -8.43 2.67
N LEU A 20 3.43 -8.00 3.21
CA LEU A 20 3.24 -7.83 4.65
C LEU A 20 3.25 -9.17 5.41
N LYS A 21 2.82 -10.27 4.79
CA LYS A 21 2.65 -11.63 5.36
C LYS A 21 1.72 -11.76 6.58
N THR A 22 1.82 -10.87 7.56
CA THR A 22 1.06 -10.85 8.81
C THR A 22 0.26 -9.56 8.90
N LEU A 23 -1.04 -9.67 9.16
CA LEU A 23 -1.91 -8.50 9.35
C LEU A 23 -1.93 -8.01 10.79
N ILE A 24 -1.88 -8.92 11.77
CA ILE A 24 -1.98 -8.56 13.19
C ILE A 24 -1.04 -9.44 14.02
N PRO A 25 -0.01 -8.86 14.67
CA PRO A 25 0.52 -7.52 14.44
C PRO A 25 1.24 -7.44 13.08
N TRP A 26 0.97 -6.41 12.27
CA TRP A 26 1.71 -6.18 11.03
C TRP A 26 3.02 -5.42 11.28
N ASP A 27 3.99 -5.64 10.39
CA ASP A 27 5.31 -5.03 10.45
C ASP A 27 5.27 -3.57 9.97
N LYS A 28 5.06 -2.65 10.93
CA LYS A 28 4.98 -1.21 10.68
C LYS A 28 6.35 -0.64 10.36
N GLU A 29 7.38 -1.17 10.99
CA GLU A 29 8.75 -0.70 10.94
C GLU A 29 9.33 -0.85 9.52
N THR A 30 9.10 -2.00 8.87
CA THR A 30 9.55 -2.26 7.49
C THR A 30 8.89 -1.30 6.51
N VAL A 31 7.57 -1.08 6.62
CA VAL A 31 6.86 -0.15 5.73
C VAL A 31 7.29 1.30 5.99
N GLU A 32 7.43 1.70 7.25
CA GLU A 32 7.91 3.04 7.61
C GLU A 32 9.31 3.33 7.06
N ALA A 33 10.24 2.37 7.15
CA ALA A 33 11.59 2.51 6.61
C ALA A 33 11.57 2.72 5.08
N SER A 34 10.76 1.94 4.37
CA SER A 34 10.59 2.08 2.92
C SER A 34 9.97 3.42 2.54
N VAL A 35 8.88 3.83 3.19
CA VAL A 35 8.21 5.10 2.92
C VAL A 35 9.11 6.30 3.22
N LYS A 36 9.93 6.25 4.27
CA LYS A 36 10.92 7.29 4.56
C LYS A 36 11.97 7.46 3.45
N LYS A 37 12.24 6.39 2.69
CA LYS A 37 13.19 6.39 1.58
C LYS A 37 12.53 6.82 0.26
N THR A 38 11.33 6.32 -0.04
CA THR A 38 10.65 6.55 -1.33
C THR A 38 9.72 7.75 -1.33
N GLY A 39 9.25 8.20 -0.16
CA GLY A 39 8.30 9.29 0.00
C GLY A 39 6.88 9.00 -0.48
N ARG A 40 6.58 7.79 -0.97
CA ARG A 40 5.29 7.42 -1.57
C ARG A 40 4.87 6.01 -1.16
N LEU A 41 3.57 5.81 -1.00
CA LEU A 41 2.99 4.51 -0.64
C LEU A 41 1.72 4.22 -1.45
N LEU A 42 1.65 3.01 -2.00
CA LEU A 42 0.45 2.42 -2.57
C LEU A 42 0.16 1.11 -1.85
N VAL A 43 -1.06 0.98 -1.34
CA VAL A 43 -1.53 -0.25 -0.69
C VAL A 43 -2.52 -0.96 -1.60
N SER A 44 -2.39 -2.28 -1.74
CA SER A 44 -3.34 -3.06 -2.51
C SER A 44 -3.75 -4.35 -1.83
N HIS A 45 -5.04 -4.67 -1.92
CA HIS A 45 -5.66 -5.91 -1.44
C HIS A 45 -7.01 -6.15 -2.13
N GLU A 46 -7.47 -7.39 -2.18
CA GLU A 46 -8.71 -7.74 -2.89
C GLU A 46 -9.99 -7.37 -2.13
N ALA A 47 -9.92 -7.24 -0.81
CA ALA A 47 -11.08 -6.86 0.00
C ALA A 47 -11.59 -5.45 -0.37
N PRO A 48 -12.87 -5.13 -0.07
CA PRO A 48 -13.45 -3.81 -0.33
C PRO A 48 -12.60 -2.65 0.22
N VAL A 49 -12.60 -1.53 -0.50
CA VAL A 49 -11.88 -0.30 -0.11
C VAL A 49 -12.34 0.19 1.26
N THR A 50 -13.65 0.21 1.50
CA THR A 50 -14.24 0.73 2.73
C THR A 50 -14.10 -0.29 3.86
N GLY A 51 -13.49 0.13 4.98
CA GLY A 51 -13.24 -0.74 6.14
C GLY A 51 -12.14 -1.79 5.95
N GLY A 52 -11.50 -1.85 4.77
CA GLY A 52 -10.40 -2.77 4.49
C GLY A 52 -9.12 -2.40 5.25
N PHE A 53 -8.21 -3.38 5.38
CA PHE A 53 -6.96 -3.21 6.12
C PHE A 53 -6.03 -2.15 5.53
N GLY A 54 -6.17 -1.82 4.24
CA GLY A 54 -5.46 -0.69 3.65
C GLY A 54 -5.79 0.66 4.28
N ALA A 55 -6.95 0.81 4.93
CA ALA A 55 -7.28 2.01 5.69
C ALA A 55 -6.41 2.15 6.95
N GLU A 56 -6.19 1.05 7.70
CA GLU A 56 -5.32 1.02 8.88
C GLU A 56 -3.86 1.32 8.52
N ILE A 57 -3.35 0.71 7.44
CA ILE A 57 -1.99 0.99 6.95
C ILE A 57 -1.86 2.47 6.58
N SER A 58 -2.81 3.01 5.82
CA SER A 58 -2.81 4.40 5.40
C SER A 58 -2.80 5.36 6.59
N ALA A 59 -3.72 5.18 7.55
CA ALA A 59 -3.79 6.00 8.75
C ALA A 59 -2.49 5.92 9.56
N SER A 60 -2.00 4.71 9.84
CA SER A 60 -0.78 4.50 10.62
C SER A 60 0.45 5.12 9.95
N ILE A 61 0.57 5.07 8.62
CA ILE A 61 1.70 5.66 7.91
C ILE A 61 1.60 7.18 7.84
N VAL A 62 0.40 7.73 7.64
CA VAL A 62 0.20 9.18 7.70
C VAL A 62 0.59 9.71 9.09
N GLU A 63 0.18 9.06 10.17
CA GLU A 63 0.56 9.45 11.54
C GLU A 63 2.09 9.43 11.78
N ARG A 64 2.79 8.42 11.23
CA ARG A 64 4.23 8.21 11.48
C ARG A 64 5.14 8.95 10.52
N CYS A 65 4.70 9.14 9.27
CA CYS A 65 5.52 9.58 8.15
C CYS A 65 4.98 10.85 7.49
N PHE A 66 4.07 11.60 8.11
CA PHE A 66 3.44 12.80 7.54
C PHE A 66 4.44 13.73 6.82
N LEU A 67 5.55 14.07 7.48
CA LEU A 67 6.56 14.99 6.93
C LEU A 67 7.41 14.42 5.80
N ARG A 68 7.33 13.10 5.56
CA ARG A 68 8.12 12.39 4.55
C ARG A 68 7.30 12.01 3.33
N LEU A 69 5.98 12.06 3.41
CA LEU A 69 5.09 11.77 2.29
C LEU A 69 5.11 12.92 1.29
N GLU A 70 5.53 12.63 0.06
CA GLU A 70 5.48 13.56 -1.08
C GLU A 70 4.10 13.60 -1.73
N ALA A 71 3.27 12.59 -1.48
CA ALA A 71 1.92 12.44 -2.03
C ALA A 71 1.02 11.69 -1.04
N PRO A 72 -0.31 11.86 -1.13
CA PRO A 72 -1.27 11.07 -0.35
C PRO A 72 -1.09 9.56 -0.59
N VAL A 73 -1.30 8.76 0.45
CA VAL A 73 -1.26 7.29 0.34
C VAL A 73 -2.41 6.82 -0.57
N ALA A 74 -2.06 6.12 -1.64
CA ALA A 74 -3.04 5.55 -2.56
C ALA A 74 -3.46 4.15 -2.10
N ARG A 75 -4.74 3.80 -2.35
CA ARG A 75 -5.30 2.48 -2.04
C ARG A 75 -5.98 1.92 -3.27
N VAL A 76 -5.49 0.79 -3.77
CA VAL A 76 -6.05 0.04 -4.90
C VAL A 76 -6.66 -1.23 -4.36
N CYS A 77 -7.97 -1.22 -4.11
CA CYS A 77 -8.65 -2.35 -3.49
C CYS A 77 -9.86 -2.82 -4.29
N GLY A 78 -10.50 -3.91 -3.85
CA GLY A 78 -11.76 -4.37 -4.41
C GLY A 78 -12.87 -3.33 -4.28
N LEU A 79 -13.86 -3.40 -5.17
CA LEU A 79 -15.01 -2.50 -5.15
C LEU A 79 -15.81 -2.66 -3.85
N ASP A 80 -16.50 -1.59 -3.44
CA ASP A 80 -17.45 -1.60 -2.32
C ASP A 80 -18.79 -2.22 -2.73
N THR A 81 -18.71 -3.46 -3.20
CA THR A 81 -19.85 -4.28 -3.62
C THR A 81 -19.65 -5.70 -3.11
N PRO A 82 -20.73 -6.49 -2.93
CA PRO A 82 -20.59 -7.93 -2.73
C PRO A 82 -19.72 -8.53 -3.84
N PHE A 83 -18.92 -9.52 -3.48
CA PHE A 83 -18.11 -10.24 -4.46
C PHE A 83 -19.05 -10.92 -5.48
N LEU A 84 -18.90 -10.54 -6.75
CA LEU A 84 -19.67 -11.13 -7.83
C LEU A 84 -19.06 -12.49 -8.17
N TRP A 85 -19.83 -13.55 -7.96
CA TRP A 85 -19.42 -14.93 -8.26
C TRP A 85 -20.01 -15.45 -9.58
N PHE A 86 -20.56 -14.55 -10.39
CA PHE A 86 -21.18 -14.85 -11.68
C PHE A 86 -20.65 -13.91 -12.77
#